data_AF-A0A4R7KT44-F1
#
_entry.id   AF-A0A4R7KT44-F1
#
_cell.length_a   1.000
_cell.length_b   1.000
_cell.length_c   1.000
_cell.angle_alpha   90.00
_cell.angle_beta   90.00
_cell.angle_gamma   90.00
#
_symmetry.space_group_name_H-M   'P 1'
#
loop_
_entity.id
_entity.type
_entity.pdbx_description
1 polymer ?
#
loop_
_entity_poly.entity_id
_entity_poly.type
_entity_poly.pdbx_seq_one_letter_code
_entity_poly.pdbx_strand_id
1 'polypeptide(L)'
;MSSVKIKIPPMGFTPIDNAFIDKYLSKARGDFIKVYIYCLRVGMENRDITIEEIASALCLLETDVIKALEYWEEEKIIHLSPEGLIEIFSVNSFESQNFNLLFNKQIKEMFDDIEKLIGRPLSSKEVSVYMNIIEDFKFSPEMVTLLVEYCSSKNKTDIRYIEKVALAWHDSGVKSYEDAQNHITKHEEKWVKYRTILNYLGIKDTDISKPQEEILEKWLFKYNFSLDIIFEAARICIMRINEANFSYIDAILTDWYKSGFKSIDDIKKHNKKNKNTKRNNSNPFANYGGQRQYDINELKKQLLGRGDRDE
;
A
#
# COMPACT_ATOMS: atom_id res chain seq x y z
N MET A 1 -14.70 54.45 -20.36
CA MET A 1 -14.70 53.42 -21.42
C MET A 1 -16.12 53.29 -21.92
N SER A 2 -16.30 53.34 -23.23
CA SER A 2 -17.59 53.28 -23.93
C SER A 2 -18.29 51.97 -23.60
N SER A 3 -19.54 52.03 -23.13
CA SER A 3 -20.34 50.83 -22.84
C SER A 3 -20.74 50.15 -24.15
N VAL A 4 -20.13 49.00 -24.42
CA VAL A 4 -20.47 48.16 -25.57
C VAL A 4 -21.70 47.33 -25.20
N LYS A 5 -22.83 47.55 -25.87
CA LYS A 5 -24.02 46.69 -25.76
C LYS A 5 -23.96 45.63 -26.84
N ILE A 6 -23.68 44.39 -26.45
CA ILE A 6 -23.73 43.22 -27.32
C ILE A 6 -25.19 42.74 -27.35
N LYS A 7 -25.81 42.70 -28.54
CA LYS A 7 -27.14 42.11 -28.74
C LYS A 7 -26.98 40.78 -29.46
N ILE A 8 -27.34 39.70 -28.77
CA ILE A 8 -27.46 38.37 -29.35
C ILE A 8 -28.94 38.20 -29.73
N PRO A 9 -29.28 37.66 -30.91
CA PRO A 9 -30.67 37.33 -31.23
C PRO A 9 -31.20 36.32 -30.21
N PRO A 10 -32.44 36.47 -29.71
CA PRO A 10 -33.00 35.50 -28.78
C PRO A 10 -33.01 34.13 -29.46
N MET A 11 -32.40 33.15 -28.78
CA MET A 11 -32.49 31.76 -29.21
C MET A 11 -33.99 31.39 -29.20
N GLY A 12 -34.54 30.97 -30.34
CA GLY A 12 -35.94 30.57 -30.46
C GLY A 12 -36.30 29.26 -29.74
N PHE A 13 -35.52 28.90 -28.72
CA PHE A 13 -35.65 27.70 -27.91
C PHE A 13 -35.13 27.95 -26.49
N THR A 14 -35.69 27.22 -25.52
CA THR A 14 -35.28 27.27 -24.11
C THR A 14 -34.52 25.97 -23.78
N PRO A 15 -33.20 26.01 -23.52
CA PRO A 15 -32.40 24.83 -23.23
C PRO A 15 -32.63 24.35 -21.80
N ILE A 16 -32.98 23.08 -21.61
CA ILE A 16 -33.17 22.45 -20.30
C ILE A 16 -32.01 21.47 -20.06
N ASP A 17 -31.45 21.46 -18.86
CA ASP A 17 -30.37 20.55 -18.47
C ASP A 17 -30.84 19.09 -18.54
N ASN A 18 -30.08 18.20 -19.19
CA ASN A 18 -30.46 16.78 -19.27
C ASN A 18 -30.53 16.15 -17.87
N ALA A 19 -29.69 16.60 -16.94
CA ALA A 19 -29.75 16.16 -15.55
C ALA A 19 -31.06 16.57 -14.85
N PHE A 20 -31.68 17.68 -15.26
CA PHE A 20 -33.01 18.07 -14.80
C PHE A 20 -34.06 17.06 -15.31
N ILE A 21 -33.98 16.72 -16.59
CA ILE A 21 -34.90 15.78 -17.25
C ILE A 21 -34.85 14.41 -16.56
N ASP A 22 -33.65 13.88 -16.34
CA ASP A 22 -33.47 12.53 -15.80
C ASP A 22 -33.91 12.40 -14.34
N LYS A 23 -33.66 13.43 -13.51
CA LYS A 23 -33.85 13.36 -12.06
C LYS A 23 -35.17 13.95 -11.55
N TYR A 24 -35.68 14.99 -12.20
CA TYR A 24 -36.76 15.82 -11.66
C TYR A 24 -38.04 15.79 -12.50
N LEU A 25 -37.95 15.59 -13.83
CA LEU A 25 -39.13 15.59 -14.71
C LEU A 25 -40.16 14.52 -14.33
N SER A 26 -39.71 13.36 -13.87
CA SER A 26 -40.58 12.24 -13.47
C SER A 26 -41.17 12.39 -12.06
N LYS A 27 -40.55 13.20 -11.20
CA LYS A 27 -40.92 13.34 -9.78
C LYS A 27 -41.80 14.56 -9.51
N ALA A 28 -41.55 15.66 -10.23
CA ALA A 28 -42.23 16.92 -9.99
C ALA A 28 -43.64 16.95 -10.59
N ARG A 29 -44.53 17.74 -9.98
CA ARG A 29 -45.89 17.96 -10.50
C ARG A 29 -45.81 18.66 -11.86
N GLY A 30 -46.64 18.25 -12.82
CA GLY A 30 -46.64 18.82 -14.18
C GLY A 30 -46.77 20.35 -14.21
N ASP A 31 -47.56 20.93 -13.31
CA ASP A 31 -47.70 22.38 -13.21
C ASP A 31 -46.44 23.08 -12.66
N PHE A 32 -45.67 22.41 -11.80
CA PHE A 32 -44.42 22.97 -11.28
C PHE A 32 -43.32 22.97 -12.34
N ILE A 33 -43.32 21.96 -13.22
CA ILE A 33 -42.43 21.90 -14.38
C ILE A 33 -42.76 23.05 -15.36
N LYS A 34 -44.05 23.35 -15.59
CA LYS A 34 -44.46 24.49 -16.41
C LYS A 34 -43.93 25.81 -15.85
N VAL A 35 -44.04 26.01 -14.54
CA VAL A 35 -43.51 27.21 -13.86
C VAL A 35 -41.99 27.30 -14.05
N TYR A 36 -41.25 26.21 -13.83
CA TYR A 36 -39.80 26.19 -14.02
C TYR A 36 -39.37 26.55 -15.46
N ILE A 37 -39.96 25.90 -16.46
CA ILE A 37 -39.62 26.14 -17.87
C ILE A 37 -39.97 27.57 -18.28
N TYR A 38 -41.08 28.11 -17.77
CA TYR A 38 -41.48 29.47 -18.06
C TYR A 38 -40.54 30.51 -17.41
N CYS A 39 -40.16 30.31 -16.14
CA CYS A 39 -39.16 31.15 -15.49
C CYS A 39 -37.82 31.12 -16.23
N LEU A 40 -37.40 29.94 -16.70
CA LEU A 40 -36.17 29.78 -17.48
C LEU A 40 -36.23 30.53 -18.82
N ARG A 41 -37.36 30.44 -19.53
CA ARG A 41 -37.60 31.18 -20.78
C ARG A 41 -37.51 32.70 -20.55
N VAL A 42 -38.18 33.20 -19.52
CA VAL A 42 -38.20 34.63 -19.19
C VAL A 42 -36.83 35.13 -18.75
N GLY A 43 -36.09 34.33 -17.97
CA GLY A 43 -34.72 34.63 -17.58
C GLY A 43 -33.77 34.76 -18.77
N MET A 44 -33.94 33.96 -19.83
CA MET A 44 -33.15 34.11 -21.06
C MET A 44 -33.49 35.37 -21.87
N GLU A 45 -34.72 35.87 -21.75
CA GLU A 45 -35.12 37.16 -22.30
C GLU A 45 -34.59 38.34 -21.46
N ASN A 46 -33.96 38.07 -20.31
CA ASN A 46 -33.47 39.06 -19.33
C ASN A 46 -34.57 40.06 -18.94
N ARG A 47 -35.79 39.55 -18.79
CA ARG A 47 -36.98 40.33 -18.47
C ARG A 47 -37.39 40.06 -17.02
N ASP A 48 -37.67 41.14 -16.30
CA ASP A 48 -38.28 41.04 -14.97
C ASP A 48 -39.75 40.62 -15.09
N ILE A 49 -40.20 39.74 -14.20
CA ILE A 49 -41.55 39.20 -14.21
C ILE A 49 -42.14 39.14 -12.81
N THR A 50 -43.46 39.35 -12.72
CA THR A 50 -44.20 39.21 -11.46
C THR A 50 -44.89 37.84 -11.37
N ILE A 51 -45.24 37.42 -10.15
CA ILE A 51 -45.97 36.17 -9.90
C ILE A 51 -47.33 36.19 -10.62
N GLU A 52 -47.99 37.34 -10.67
CA GLU A 52 -49.26 37.56 -11.38
C GLU A 52 -49.11 37.30 -12.89
N GLU A 53 -48.03 37.80 -13.51
CA GLU A 53 -47.74 37.58 -14.93
C GLU A 53 -47.51 36.08 -15.22
N ILE A 54 -46.77 35.37 -14.36
CA ILE A 54 -46.54 33.92 -14.47
C ILE A 54 -47.86 33.16 -14.33
N ALA A 55 -48.68 33.51 -13.33
CA ALA A 55 -49.97 32.88 -13.07
C ALA A 55 -50.92 33.04 -14.26
N SER A 56 -51.01 34.26 -14.82
CA SER A 56 -51.85 34.53 -15.99
C SER A 56 -51.36 33.78 -17.23
N ALA A 57 -50.05 33.75 -17.47
CA ALA A 57 -49.47 33.12 -18.66
C ALA A 57 -49.64 31.59 -18.65
N LEU A 58 -49.59 30.97 -17.46
CA LEU A 58 -49.71 29.53 -17.29
C LEU A 58 -51.14 29.08 -16.96
N CYS A 59 -52.09 30.01 -16.82
CA CYS A 59 -53.45 29.76 -16.35
C CYS A 59 -53.48 29.00 -15.01
N LEU A 60 -52.62 29.44 -14.07
CA LEU A 60 -52.49 28.88 -12.72
C LEU A 60 -52.95 29.91 -11.68
N LEU A 61 -53.24 29.44 -10.47
CA LEU A 61 -53.42 30.32 -9.30
C LEU A 61 -52.06 30.85 -8.85
N GLU A 62 -51.98 32.10 -8.40
CA GLU A 62 -50.74 32.67 -7.83
C GLU A 62 -50.21 31.83 -6.66
N THR A 63 -51.11 31.28 -5.84
CA THR A 63 -50.76 30.37 -4.75
C THR A 63 -50.08 29.08 -5.23
N ASP A 64 -50.44 28.58 -6.41
CA ASP A 64 -49.80 27.40 -7.01
C ASP A 64 -48.45 27.75 -7.64
N VAL A 65 -48.28 28.98 -8.14
CA VAL A 65 -46.97 29.48 -8.62
C VAL A 65 -46.00 29.64 -7.45
N ILE A 66 -46.44 30.22 -6.33
CA ILE A 66 -45.63 30.37 -5.12
C ILE A 66 -45.18 28.99 -4.61
N LYS A 67 -46.11 28.03 -4.48
CA LYS A 67 -45.77 26.66 -4.07
C LYS A 67 -44.80 25.97 -5.03
N ALA A 68 -44.90 26.24 -6.34
CA ALA A 68 -43.96 25.72 -7.31
C ALA A 68 -42.56 26.29 -7.08
N LEU A 69 -42.44 27.59 -6.83
CA LEU A 69 -41.16 28.24 -6.55
C LEU A 69 -40.55 27.75 -5.24
N GLU A 70 -41.34 27.64 -4.16
CA GLU A 70 -40.93 27.05 -2.89
C GLU A 70 -40.43 25.60 -3.05
N TYR A 71 -41.16 24.77 -3.82
CA TYR A 71 -40.74 23.40 -4.12
C TYR A 71 -39.37 23.36 -4.82
N TRP A 72 -39.14 24.23 -5.81
CA TRP A 72 -37.86 24.26 -6.53
C TRP A 72 -36.70 24.83 -5.68
N GLU A 73 -37.02 25.64 -4.67
CA GLU A 73 -36.08 26.08 -3.65
C GLU A 73 -35.70 24.94 -2.69
N GLU A 74 -36.67 24.14 -2.25
CA GLU A 74 -36.43 22.94 -1.44
C GLU A 74 -35.55 21.91 -2.19
N GLU A 75 -35.79 21.73 -3.49
CA GLU A 75 -34.97 20.87 -4.37
C GLU A 75 -33.63 21.52 -4.76
N LYS A 76 -33.35 22.76 -4.31
CA LYS A 76 -32.12 23.53 -4.52
C LYS A 76 -31.75 23.78 -5.98
N ILE A 77 -32.75 23.81 -6.87
CA ILE A 77 -32.58 24.15 -8.28
C ILE A 77 -32.73 25.65 -8.49
N ILE A 78 -33.53 26.28 -7.64
CA ILE A 78 -33.78 27.72 -7.63
C ILE A 78 -33.41 28.29 -6.26
N HIS A 79 -32.94 29.52 -6.21
CA HIS A 79 -32.89 30.31 -4.98
C HIS A 79 -33.69 31.59 -5.15
N LEU A 80 -34.57 31.88 -4.19
CA LEU A 80 -35.29 33.14 -4.11
C LEU A 80 -34.58 34.08 -3.13
N SER A 81 -34.06 35.19 -3.64
CA SER A 81 -33.53 36.22 -2.76
C SER A 81 -34.66 37.02 -2.11
N PRO A 82 -34.46 37.56 -0.90
CA PRO A 82 -35.42 38.46 -0.24
C PRO A 82 -35.73 39.73 -1.05
N GLU A 83 -34.88 40.05 -2.03
CA GLU A 83 -34.99 41.20 -2.93
C GLU A 83 -35.84 40.88 -4.17
N GLY A 84 -36.35 39.65 -4.29
CA GLY A 84 -37.20 39.20 -5.40
C GLY A 84 -36.42 38.66 -6.60
N LEU A 85 -35.11 38.37 -6.46
CA LEU A 85 -34.32 37.75 -7.52
C LEU A 85 -34.48 36.24 -7.47
N ILE A 86 -34.78 35.63 -8.63
CA ILE A 86 -34.85 34.18 -8.80
C ILE A 86 -33.59 33.74 -9.55
N GLU A 87 -32.68 33.09 -8.83
CA GLU A 87 -31.48 32.50 -9.42
C GLU A 87 -31.72 31.02 -9.74
N ILE A 88 -31.59 30.64 -11.02
CA ILE A 88 -31.70 29.24 -11.45
C ILE A 88 -30.30 28.64 -11.57
N PHE A 89 -30.01 27.56 -10.83
CA PHE A 89 -28.75 26.85 -10.89
C PHE A 89 -28.78 25.72 -11.92
N SER A 90 -27.66 25.49 -12.62
CA SER A 90 -27.48 24.24 -13.39
C SER A 90 -27.31 23.07 -12.43
N VAL A 91 -27.98 21.96 -12.73
CA VAL A 91 -27.99 20.74 -11.92
C VAL A 91 -26.59 20.13 -11.80
N ASN A 92 -25.75 20.26 -12.84
CA ASN A 92 -24.36 19.80 -12.82
C ASN A 92 -23.44 20.62 -11.89
N SER A 93 -23.79 21.88 -11.64
CA SER A 93 -23.08 22.75 -10.70
C SER A 93 -23.22 22.25 -9.27
N PHE A 94 -24.40 21.72 -8.92
CA PHE A 94 -24.71 21.31 -7.56
C PHE A 94 -23.99 20.02 -7.15
N GLU A 95 -23.89 19.04 -8.05
CA GLU A 95 -23.07 17.84 -7.80
C GLU A 95 -21.60 18.21 -7.64
N SER A 96 -21.06 18.99 -8.57
CA SER A 96 -19.66 19.43 -8.53
C SER A 96 -19.32 20.23 -7.26
N GLN A 97 -20.24 21.09 -6.79
CA GLN A 97 -20.06 21.84 -5.55
C GLN A 97 -20.14 20.94 -4.31
N ASN A 98 -21.06 19.97 -4.26
CA ASN A 98 -21.15 19.04 -3.13
C ASN A 98 -19.93 18.11 -3.06
N PHE A 99 -19.44 17.61 -4.19
CA PHE A 99 -18.20 16.83 -4.24
C PHE A 99 -17.00 17.66 -3.77
N ASN A 100 -16.87 18.91 -4.22
CA ASN A 100 -15.80 19.79 -3.75
C ASN A 100 -15.94 20.14 -2.26
N LEU A 101 -17.15 20.34 -1.75
CA LEU A 101 -17.38 20.63 -0.33
C LEU A 101 -17.06 19.41 0.54
N LEU A 102 -17.47 18.21 0.13
CA LEU A 102 -17.19 16.96 0.83
C LEU A 102 -15.69 16.65 0.82
N PHE A 103 -15.03 16.84 -0.32
CA PHE A 103 -13.58 16.66 -0.46
C PHE A 103 -12.81 17.64 0.43
N ASN A 104 -13.21 18.91 0.47
CA ASN A 104 -12.60 19.90 1.38
C ASN A 104 -12.82 19.54 2.86
N LYS A 105 -13.98 18.99 3.21
CA LYS A 105 -14.25 18.52 4.57
C LYS A 105 -13.33 17.37 4.95
N GLN A 106 -13.18 16.37 4.09
CA GLN A 106 -12.27 15.22 4.32
C GLN A 106 -10.82 15.65 4.45
N ILE A 107 -10.36 16.61 3.62
CA ILE A 107 -9.01 17.16 3.73
C ILE A 107 -8.80 17.88 5.07
N LYS A 108 -9.81 18.63 5.54
CA LYS A 108 -9.73 19.30 6.83
C LYS A 108 -9.64 18.29 7.98
N GLU A 109 -10.49 17.28 7.97
CA GLU A 109 -10.48 16.20 8.97
C GLU A 109 -9.14 15.45 8.97
N MET A 110 -8.58 15.17 7.79
CA MET A 110 -7.24 14.59 7.63
C MET A 110 -6.16 15.46 8.32
N PHE A 111 -6.14 16.77 8.08
CA PHE A 111 -5.17 17.64 8.74
C PHE A 111 -5.35 17.69 10.25
N ASP A 112 -6.58 17.79 10.73
CA ASP A 112 -6.89 17.79 12.17
C ASP A 112 -6.40 16.48 12.83
N ASP A 113 -6.53 15.34 12.15
CA ASP A 113 -6.08 14.05 12.66
C ASP A 113 -4.55 13.88 12.59
N ILE A 114 -3.91 14.35 11.53
CA ILE A 114 -2.45 14.39 11.43
C ILE A 114 -1.86 15.27 12.53
N GLU A 115 -2.44 16.43 12.83
CA GLU A 115 -1.99 17.32 13.90
C GLU A 115 -2.09 16.65 15.28
N LYS A 116 -3.17 15.91 15.55
CA LYS A 116 -3.31 15.10 16.77
C LYS A 116 -2.24 14.01 16.85
N LEU A 117 -1.96 13.32 15.74
CA LEU A 117 -0.97 12.24 15.68
C LEU A 117 0.46 12.72 15.92
N ILE A 118 0.82 13.90 15.40
CA ILE A 118 2.17 14.47 15.55
C ILE A 118 2.27 15.31 16.85
N GLY A 119 1.15 15.74 17.41
CA GLY A 119 1.10 16.51 18.66
C GLY A 119 1.52 17.98 18.51
N ARG A 120 1.47 18.52 17.29
CA ARG A 120 1.78 19.92 16.98
C ARG A 120 1.05 20.36 15.71
N PRO A 121 0.83 21.67 15.51
CA PRO A 121 0.29 22.18 14.27
C PRO A 121 1.23 21.88 13.09
N LEU A 122 0.63 21.70 11.91
CA LEU A 122 1.36 21.49 10.67
C LEU A 122 1.90 22.82 10.12
N SER A 123 3.11 22.77 9.58
CA SER A 123 3.69 23.86 8.80
C SER A 123 3.04 23.94 7.42
N SER A 124 2.99 25.13 6.82
CA SER A 124 2.56 25.32 5.42
C SER A 124 3.31 24.42 4.43
N LYS A 125 4.60 24.11 4.70
CA LYS A 125 5.38 23.17 3.89
C LYS A 125 4.87 21.74 4.00
N GLU A 126 4.48 21.31 5.19
CA GLU A 126 3.97 19.96 5.43
C GLU A 126 2.59 19.80 4.79
N VAL A 127 1.73 20.81 4.96
CA VAL A 127 0.44 20.90 4.27
C VAL A 127 0.61 20.74 2.77
N SER A 128 1.53 21.49 2.15
CA SER A 128 1.77 21.36 0.70
C SER A 128 2.25 19.96 0.30
N VAL A 129 3.09 19.31 1.10
CA VAL A 129 3.57 17.95 0.79
C VAL A 129 2.43 16.94 0.86
N TYR A 130 1.55 17.02 1.87
CA TYR A 130 0.39 16.14 1.95
C TYR A 130 -0.59 16.35 0.79
N MET A 131 -0.81 17.60 0.37
CA MET A 131 -1.62 17.89 -0.81
C MET A 131 -0.98 17.31 -2.09
N ASN A 132 0.34 17.45 -2.25
CA ASN A 132 1.05 16.85 -3.38
C ASN A 132 0.93 15.32 -3.38
N ILE A 133 1.00 14.66 -2.22
CA ILE A 133 0.80 13.20 -2.10
C ILE A 133 -0.60 12.80 -2.59
N ILE A 134 -1.64 13.55 -2.25
CA ILE A 134 -3.01 13.31 -2.74
C ILE A 134 -3.07 13.49 -4.25
N GLU A 135 -2.48 14.56 -4.77
CA GLU A 135 -2.55 14.91 -6.18
C GLU A 135 -1.73 13.98 -7.08
N ASP A 136 -0.48 13.70 -6.70
CA ASP A 136 0.50 12.94 -7.48
C ASP A 136 0.25 11.44 -7.41
N PHE A 137 0.00 10.91 -6.20
CA PHE A 137 -0.19 9.47 -5.98
C PHE A 137 -1.66 9.04 -5.99
N LYS A 138 -2.60 9.99 -6.14
CA LYS A 138 -4.05 9.75 -6.09
C LYS A 138 -4.49 9.04 -4.81
N PHE A 139 -3.81 9.32 -3.71
CA PHE A 139 -4.17 8.78 -2.40
C PHE A 139 -5.42 9.48 -1.87
N SER A 140 -6.29 8.73 -1.18
CA SER A 140 -7.39 9.32 -0.44
C SER A 140 -6.88 10.04 0.82
N PRO A 141 -7.63 11.01 1.38
CA PRO A 141 -7.26 11.65 2.65
C PRO A 141 -7.03 10.64 3.79
N GLU A 142 -7.87 9.60 3.85
CA GLU A 142 -7.77 8.49 4.82
C GLU A 142 -6.44 7.72 4.68
N MET A 143 -5.99 7.51 3.44
CA MET A 143 -4.73 6.84 3.13
C MET A 143 -3.52 7.65 3.59
N VAL A 144 -3.59 8.98 3.47
CA VAL A 144 -2.55 9.88 3.96
C VAL A 144 -2.51 9.88 5.49
N THR A 145 -3.67 9.87 6.18
CA THR A 145 -3.72 9.72 7.63
C THR A 145 -3.05 8.42 8.09
N LEU A 146 -3.37 7.28 7.45
CA LEU A 146 -2.76 5.99 7.74
C LEU A 146 -1.25 5.98 7.50
N LEU A 147 -0.78 6.62 6.42
CA LEU A 147 0.63 6.78 6.13
C LEU A 147 1.36 7.49 7.28
N VAL A 148 0.79 8.60 7.77
CA VAL A 148 1.37 9.35 8.89
C VAL A 148 1.31 8.55 10.18
N GLU A 149 0.22 7.85 10.46
CA GLU A 149 0.09 6.95 11.61
C GLU A 149 1.18 5.88 11.62
N TYR A 150 1.41 5.23 10.46
CA TYR A 150 2.47 4.25 10.30
C TYR A 150 3.87 4.85 10.55
N CYS A 151 4.15 6.05 10.02
CA CYS A 151 5.40 6.75 10.26
C CYS A 151 5.57 7.15 11.75
N SER A 152 4.49 7.57 12.40
CA SER A 152 4.45 7.91 13.83
C SER A 152 4.73 6.69 14.72
N SER A 153 4.16 5.53 14.40
CA SER A 153 4.41 4.26 15.12
C SER A 153 5.89 3.86 15.13
N LYS A 154 6.67 4.32 14.14
CA LYS A 154 8.12 4.10 14.04
C LYS A 154 8.95 5.21 14.67
N ASN A 155 8.34 6.17 15.36
CA ASN A 155 8.96 7.39 15.87
C ASN A 155 9.69 8.20 14.78
N LYS A 156 9.22 8.12 13.51
CA LYS A 156 9.80 8.83 12.36
C LYS A 156 8.75 9.72 11.70
N THR A 157 8.51 10.87 12.32
CA THR A 157 7.54 11.88 11.85
C THR A 157 8.16 12.96 10.96
N ASP A 158 9.36 12.71 10.40
CA ASP A 158 10.01 13.65 9.48
C ASP A 158 9.31 13.64 8.12
N ILE A 159 9.01 14.83 7.59
CA ILE A 159 8.25 14.97 6.34
C ILE A 159 8.95 14.30 5.14
N ARG A 160 10.29 14.33 5.07
CA ARG A 160 11.06 13.66 4.00
C ARG A 160 11.01 12.15 4.14
N TYR A 161 10.90 11.66 5.38
CA TYR A 161 10.70 10.23 5.62
C TYR A 161 9.30 9.80 5.18
N ILE A 162 8.27 10.56 5.54
CA ILE A 162 6.88 10.30 5.13
C ILE A 162 6.76 10.28 3.59
N GLU A 163 7.35 11.26 2.91
CA GLU A 163 7.38 11.33 1.45
C GLU A 163 8.04 10.10 0.80
N LYS A 164 9.15 9.62 1.37
CA LYS A 164 9.80 8.37 0.91
C LYS A 164 8.93 7.14 1.11
N VAL A 165 8.19 7.07 2.22
CA VAL A 165 7.27 5.96 2.47
C VAL A 165 6.08 6.02 1.51
N ALA A 166 5.56 7.22 1.22
CA ALA A 166 4.50 7.43 0.23
C ALA A 166 4.93 6.96 -1.17
N LEU A 167 6.14 7.35 -1.61
CA LEU A 167 6.73 6.88 -2.85
C LEU A 167 6.85 5.35 -2.90
N ALA A 168 7.35 4.73 -1.82
CA ALA A 168 7.48 3.28 -1.76
C ALA A 168 6.13 2.55 -1.82
N TRP A 169 5.09 3.10 -1.18
CA TRP A 169 3.73 2.55 -1.24
C TRP A 169 3.14 2.67 -2.64
N HIS A 170 3.32 3.83 -3.28
CA HIS A 170 2.89 4.07 -4.65
C HIS A 170 3.60 3.14 -5.64
N ASP A 171 4.92 2.98 -5.55
CA ASP A 171 5.72 2.08 -6.39
C ASP A 171 5.33 0.60 -6.19
N SER A 172 4.87 0.25 -4.99
CA SER A 172 4.34 -1.09 -4.67
C SER A 172 2.90 -1.30 -5.17
N GLY A 173 2.29 -0.28 -5.78
CA GLY A 173 0.94 -0.34 -6.35
C GLY A 173 -0.18 -0.22 -5.32
N VAL A 174 0.10 0.28 -4.12
CA VAL A 174 -0.89 0.45 -3.05
C VAL A 174 -1.76 1.66 -3.37
N LYS A 175 -3.06 1.45 -3.60
CA LYS A 175 -4.01 2.52 -3.98
C LYS A 175 -5.23 2.63 -3.07
N SER A 176 -5.56 1.57 -2.33
CA SER A 176 -6.67 1.54 -1.38
C SER A 176 -6.17 1.53 0.07
N TYR A 177 -7.00 2.00 0.99
CA TYR A 177 -6.80 1.83 2.43
C TYR A 177 -6.58 0.36 2.80
N GLU A 178 -7.36 -0.56 2.22
CA GLU A 178 -7.23 -1.99 2.45
C GLU A 178 -5.89 -2.55 1.94
N ASP A 179 -5.43 -2.07 0.77
CA ASP A 179 -4.14 -2.47 0.22
C ASP A 179 -3.00 -2.04 1.14
N ALA A 180 -3.11 -0.84 1.71
CA ALA A 180 -2.11 -0.27 2.59
C ALA A 180 -2.02 -1.04 3.90
N GLN A 181 -3.17 -1.34 4.50
CA GLN A 181 -3.23 -2.16 5.70
C GLN A 181 -2.64 -3.55 5.43
N ASN A 182 -3.01 -4.20 4.33
CA ASN A 182 -2.44 -5.48 3.92
C ASN A 182 -0.92 -5.40 3.70
N HIS A 183 -0.43 -4.32 3.10
CA HIS A 183 1.00 -4.09 2.89
C HIS A 183 1.74 -3.93 4.23
N ILE A 184 1.20 -3.14 5.16
CA ILE A 184 1.72 -2.98 6.52
C ILE A 184 1.74 -4.33 7.23
N THR A 185 0.62 -5.05 7.26
CA THR A 185 0.50 -6.35 7.95
C THR A 185 1.47 -7.39 7.38
N LYS A 186 1.56 -7.54 6.06
CA LYS A 186 2.51 -8.48 5.42
C LYS A 186 3.95 -8.14 5.77
N HIS A 187 4.30 -6.86 5.74
CA HIS A 187 5.63 -6.41 6.11
C HIS A 187 5.90 -6.70 7.59
N GLU A 188 4.99 -6.35 8.51
CA GLU A 188 5.12 -6.64 9.93
C GLU A 188 5.22 -8.14 10.23
N GLU A 189 4.39 -8.98 9.63
CA GLU A 189 4.44 -10.44 9.77
C GLU A 189 5.78 -11.02 9.31
N LYS A 190 6.30 -10.55 8.16
CA LYS A 190 7.64 -10.91 7.65
C LYS A 190 8.70 -10.58 8.71
N TRP A 191 8.68 -9.37 9.24
CA TRP A 191 9.65 -8.91 10.23
C TRP A 191 9.52 -9.60 11.58
N VAL A 192 8.32 -9.94 12.02
CA VAL A 192 8.08 -10.75 13.23
C VAL A 192 8.70 -12.12 13.06
N LYS A 193 8.47 -12.79 11.92
CA LYS A 193 9.10 -14.10 11.63
C LYS A 193 10.62 -14.00 11.67
N TYR A 194 11.20 -12.97 11.05
CA TYR A 194 12.66 -12.77 11.07
C TYR A 194 13.18 -12.60 12.50
N ARG A 195 12.54 -11.75 13.31
CA ARG A 195 12.92 -11.55 14.72
C ARG A 195 12.77 -12.81 15.56
N THR A 196 11.75 -13.63 15.32
CA THR A 196 11.62 -14.92 16.04
C THR A 196 12.77 -15.88 15.74
N ILE A 197 13.23 -15.92 14.48
CA ILE A 197 14.40 -16.73 14.08
C ILE A 197 15.68 -16.20 14.74
N LEU A 198 15.92 -14.89 14.68
CA LEU A 198 17.11 -14.28 15.28
C LEU A 198 17.14 -14.44 16.81
N ASN A 199 16.00 -14.25 17.47
CA ASN A 199 15.89 -14.47 18.92
C ASN A 199 16.20 -15.92 19.30
N TYR A 200 15.75 -16.90 18.50
CA TYR A 200 16.07 -18.31 18.72
C TYR A 200 17.57 -18.60 18.55
N LEU A 201 18.24 -17.88 17.65
CA LEU A 201 19.69 -17.95 17.46
C LEU A 201 20.50 -17.19 18.54
N GLY A 202 19.84 -16.50 19.47
CA GLY A 202 20.48 -15.71 20.52
C GLY A 202 20.94 -14.32 20.08
N ILE A 203 20.58 -13.88 18.87
CA ILE A 203 20.90 -12.56 18.33
C ILE A 203 19.76 -11.62 18.71
N LYS A 204 20.05 -10.66 19.60
CA LYS A 204 19.11 -9.65 20.09
C LYS A 204 19.38 -8.28 19.47
N ASP A 205 19.67 -8.24 18.17
CA ASP A 205 19.85 -6.98 17.46
C ASP A 205 18.51 -6.36 17.11
N THR A 206 18.40 -5.04 17.30
CA THR A 206 17.24 -4.24 16.87
C THR A 206 17.12 -4.17 15.35
N ASP A 207 18.26 -4.20 14.67
CA ASP A 207 18.38 -4.03 13.22
C ASP A 207 18.91 -5.31 12.57
N ILE A 208 18.25 -5.76 11.51
CA ILE A 208 18.65 -6.92 10.72
C ILE A 208 19.53 -6.44 9.57
N SER A 209 20.72 -7.00 9.43
CA SER A 209 21.63 -6.65 8.34
C SER A 209 21.12 -7.19 6.99
N LYS A 210 21.34 -6.48 5.88
CA LYS A 210 20.87 -6.90 4.54
C LYS A 210 21.24 -8.34 4.17
N PRO A 211 22.48 -8.83 4.41
CA PRO A 211 22.83 -10.22 4.14
C PRO A 211 22.04 -11.23 5.00
N GLN A 212 21.69 -10.87 6.24
CA GLN A 212 20.84 -11.71 7.09
C GLN A 212 19.40 -11.72 6.55
N GLU A 213 18.90 -10.57 6.10
CA GLU A 213 17.57 -10.45 5.50
C GLU A 213 17.42 -11.36 4.27
N GLU A 214 18.41 -11.33 3.36
CA GLU A 214 18.41 -12.16 2.14
C GLU A 214 18.39 -13.66 2.45
N ILE A 215 19.15 -14.10 3.47
CA ILE A 215 19.19 -15.49 3.90
C ILE A 215 17.85 -15.90 4.54
N LEU A 216 17.29 -15.07 5.41
CA LEU A 216 15.99 -15.31 6.03
C LEU A 216 14.85 -15.33 5.01
N GLU A 217 14.92 -14.44 4.01
CA GLU A 217 13.97 -14.40 2.89
C GLU A 217 14.03 -15.67 2.05
N LYS A 218 15.25 -16.13 1.77
CA LYS A 218 15.48 -17.41 1.10
C LYS A 218 14.85 -18.58 1.88
N TRP A 219 15.00 -18.64 3.20
CA TRP A 219 14.46 -19.75 3.99
C TRP A 219 12.92 -19.73 4.05
N LEU A 220 12.33 -18.55 4.30
CA LEU A 220 10.91 -18.42 4.54
C LEU A 220 10.06 -18.35 3.27
N PHE A 221 10.55 -17.72 2.21
CA PHE A 221 9.75 -17.47 1.00
C PHE A 221 10.21 -18.29 -0.20
N LYS A 222 11.53 -18.45 -0.41
CA LYS A 222 12.05 -19.24 -1.54
C LYS A 222 11.96 -20.74 -1.27
N TYR A 223 12.37 -21.18 -0.07
CA TYR A 223 12.27 -22.58 0.34
C TYR A 223 10.90 -22.92 0.96
N ASN A 224 10.13 -21.90 1.36
CA ASN A 224 8.82 -22.04 2.00
C ASN A 224 8.86 -22.95 3.24
N PHE A 225 9.92 -22.85 4.04
CA PHE A 225 10.06 -23.62 5.28
C PHE A 225 9.28 -22.98 6.42
N SER A 226 8.68 -23.82 7.28
CA SER A 226 8.09 -23.37 8.53
C SER A 226 9.17 -22.96 9.53
N LEU A 227 8.79 -22.13 10.51
CA LEU A 227 9.69 -21.72 11.60
C LEU A 227 10.29 -22.93 12.33
N ASP A 228 9.51 -23.99 12.52
CA ASP A 228 9.95 -25.20 13.20
C ASP A 228 11.10 -25.93 12.47
N ILE A 229 11.07 -25.96 11.14
CA ILE A 229 12.14 -26.56 10.33
C ILE A 229 13.42 -25.73 10.49
N ILE A 230 13.29 -24.40 10.47
CA ILE A 230 14.41 -23.49 10.64
C ILE A 230 15.01 -23.62 12.05
N PHE A 231 14.15 -23.70 13.08
CA PHE A 231 14.58 -23.92 14.47
C PHE A 231 15.29 -25.27 14.66
N GLU A 232 14.87 -26.32 13.97
CA GLU A 232 15.54 -27.61 14.03
C GLU A 232 16.92 -27.58 13.34
N ALA A 233 17.05 -26.89 12.21
CA ALA A 233 18.34 -26.68 11.56
C ALA A 233 19.29 -25.84 12.44
N ALA A 234 18.77 -24.77 13.04
CA ALA A 234 19.48 -23.94 14.01
C ALA A 234 19.95 -24.75 15.23
N ARG A 235 19.08 -25.62 15.77
CA ARG A 235 19.42 -26.52 16.88
C ARG A 235 20.57 -27.45 16.53
N ILE A 236 20.57 -28.04 15.33
CA ILE A 236 21.66 -28.90 14.85
C ILE A 236 22.97 -28.11 14.70
N CYS A 237 22.91 -26.87 14.21
CA CYS A 237 24.07 -25.98 14.13
C CYS A 237 24.68 -25.74 15.53
N ILE A 238 23.85 -25.31 16.49
CA ILE A 238 24.29 -25.01 17.86
C ILE A 238 24.87 -26.26 18.52
N MET A 239 24.27 -27.44 18.35
CA MET A 239 24.80 -28.69 18.90
C MET A 239 26.16 -29.11 18.31
N ARG A 240 26.47 -28.72 17.07
CA ARG A 240 27.71 -29.12 16.38
C ARG A 240 28.84 -28.11 16.53
N ILE A 241 28.53 -26.82 16.46
CA ILE A 241 29.52 -25.73 16.38
C ILE A 241 29.55 -24.92 17.69
N ASN A 242 28.56 -25.09 18.58
CA ASN A 242 28.41 -24.34 19.83
C ASN A 242 28.21 -22.82 19.65
N GLU A 243 27.91 -22.38 18.43
CA GLU A 243 27.57 -21.00 18.06
C GLU A 243 26.50 -20.98 16.95
N ALA A 244 25.80 -19.85 16.83
CA ALA A 244 24.85 -19.61 15.76
C ALA A 244 25.58 -19.11 14.49
N ASN A 245 25.62 -19.93 13.45
CA ASN A 245 26.29 -19.60 12.18
C ASN A 245 25.31 -19.69 11.00
N PHE A 246 24.95 -18.55 10.42
CA PHE A 246 23.98 -18.48 9.30
C PHE A 246 24.41 -19.27 8.07
N SER A 247 25.70 -19.27 7.74
CA SER A 247 26.22 -20.01 6.58
C SER A 247 26.04 -21.52 6.77
N TYR A 248 26.30 -22.01 7.98
CA TYR A 248 26.11 -23.42 8.30
C TYR A 248 24.64 -23.83 8.30
N ILE A 249 23.76 -23.00 8.86
CA ILE A 249 22.31 -23.25 8.84
C ILE A 249 21.79 -23.23 7.40
N ASP A 250 22.25 -22.29 6.57
CA ASP A 250 21.88 -22.23 5.16
C ASP A 250 22.33 -23.47 4.38
N ALA A 251 23.50 -24.01 4.70
CA ALA A 251 23.97 -25.27 4.10
C ALA A 251 23.06 -26.46 4.46
N ILE A 252 22.65 -26.59 5.73
CA ILE A 252 21.71 -27.62 6.18
C ILE A 252 20.36 -27.47 5.47
N LEU A 253 19.80 -26.26 5.47
CA LEU A 253 18.49 -25.99 4.86
C LEU A 253 18.52 -26.18 3.34
N THR A 254 19.62 -25.83 2.69
CA THR A 254 19.80 -26.07 1.25
C THR A 254 19.87 -27.56 0.93
N ASP A 255 20.52 -28.37 1.77
CA ASP A 255 20.54 -29.83 1.64
C ASP A 255 19.13 -30.44 1.82
N TRP A 256 18.38 -29.95 2.80
CA TRP A 256 17.00 -30.40 3.04
C TRP A 256 16.05 -30.00 1.92
N TYR A 257 16.23 -28.80 1.35
CA TYR A 257 15.47 -28.33 0.20
C TYR A 257 15.73 -29.20 -1.03
N LYS A 258 17.01 -29.52 -1.32
CA LYS A 258 17.38 -30.44 -2.41
C LYS A 258 16.84 -31.85 -2.22
N SER A 259 16.75 -32.30 -0.97
CA SER A 259 16.20 -33.61 -0.60
C SER A 259 14.66 -33.64 -0.60
N GLY A 260 13.99 -32.50 -0.81
CA GLY A 260 12.54 -32.40 -0.92
C GLY A 260 11.78 -32.45 0.41
N PHE A 261 12.46 -32.28 1.55
CA PHE A 261 11.81 -32.34 2.86
C PHE A 261 10.99 -31.09 3.11
N LYS A 262 9.66 -31.23 3.19
CA LYS A 262 8.73 -30.12 3.47
C LYS A 262 8.04 -30.21 4.83
N SER A 263 8.29 -31.29 5.59
CA SER A 263 7.68 -31.54 6.89
C SER A 263 8.69 -32.00 7.94
N ILE A 264 8.45 -31.60 9.19
CA ILE A 264 9.23 -32.00 10.39
C ILE A 264 9.33 -33.53 10.49
N ASP A 265 8.31 -34.25 10.05
CA ASP A 265 8.27 -35.71 10.11
C ASP A 265 9.24 -36.38 9.14
N ASP A 266 9.55 -35.75 8.01
CA ASP A 266 10.53 -36.29 7.07
C ASP A 266 11.97 -36.08 7.58
N ILE A 267 12.22 -34.96 8.26
CA ILE A 267 13.50 -34.65 8.92
C ILE A 267 13.77 -35.63 10.08
N LYS A 268 12.75 -35.94 10.89
CA LYS A 268 12.83 -36.94 11.97
C LYS A 268 13.14 -38.35 11.43
N LYS A 269 12.59 -38.73 10.26
CA LYS A 269 12.89 -40.02 9.60
C LYS A 269 14.32 -40.07 9.05
N HIS A 270 14.83 -38.96 8.51
CA HIS A 270 16.21 -38.87 8.00
C HIS A 270 17.25 -38.95 9.13
N ASN A 271 17.03 -38.25 10.25
CA ASN A 271 17.92 -38.34 11.43
C ASN A 271 17.92 -39.75 12.08
N LYS A 272 16.82 -40.52 11.98
CA LYS A 272 16.80 -41.94 12.38
C LYS A 272 17.62 -42.83 11.45
N LYS A 273 17.66 -42.56 10.14
CA LYS A 273 18.47 -43.33 9.17
C LYS A 273 19.97 -43.06 9.33
N ASN A 274 20.39 -41.81 9.60
CA ASN A 274 21.81 -41.47 9.79
C ASN A 274 22.42 -41.96 11.12
N LYS A 275 21.61 -42.36 12.11
CA LYS A 275 22.13 -43.12 13.27
C LYS A 275 22.50 -44.57 12.94
N ASN A 276 21.99 -45.13 11.83
CA ASN A 276 22.21 -46.53 11.43
C ASN A 276 23.25 -46.73 10.32
N THR A 277 23.82 -45.67 9.75
CA THR A 277 24.96 -45.77 8.84
C THR A 277 26.26 -45.85 9.62
N LYS A 278 26.62 -47.10 9.95
CA LYS A 278 27.94 -47.65 10.27
C LYS A 278 29.07 -46.64 10.54
N ARG A 279 29.56 -46.66 11.79
CA ARG A 279 30.99 -46.50 12.09
C ARG A 279 31.79 -47.46 11.22
N ASN A 280 32.38 -46.99 10.13
CA ASN A 280 33.58 -47.62 9.61
C ASN A 280 34.73 -47.14 10.50
N ASN A 281 35.05 -47.92 11.54
CA ASN A 281 36.35 -47.84 12.18
C ASN A 281 37.39 -48.31 11.15
N SER A 282 37.90 -47.41 10.32
CA SER A 282 39.17 -47.64 9.66
C SER A 282 40.28 -47.41 10.70
N ASN A 283 40.73 -48.50 11.33
CA ASN A 283 41.92 -48.49 12.17
C ASN A 283 43.11 -47.92 11.36
N PRO A 284 43.81 -46.89 11.85
CA PRO A 284 44.94 -46.28 11.14
C PRO A 284 46.19 -47.18 10.99
N PHE A 285 46.19 -48.39 11.55
CA PHE A 285 47.37 -49.25 11.66
C PHE A 285 47.38 -50.51 10.78
N ALA A 286 46.42 -50.68 9.86
CA ALA A 286 46.34 -51.88 9.00
C ALA A 286 47.31 -51.87 7.80
N ASN A 287 48.11 -50.83 7.57
CA ASN A 287 49.02 -50.71 6.41
C ASN A 287 50.43 -51.30 6.60
N TYR A 288 50.70 -52.02 7.70
CA TYR A 288 52.01 -52.67 7.95
C TYR A 288 52.04 -54.16 7.56
N GLY A 289 51.18 -54.59 6.62
CA GLY A 289 51.06 -56.01 6.21
C GLY A 289 51.78 -56.41 4.93
N GLY A 290 52.57 -55.54 4.30
CA GLY A 290 53.32 -55.86 3.09
C GLY A 290 54.79 -56.12 3.41
N GLN A 291 55.21 -57.39 3.48
CA GLN A 291 56.62 -57.76 3.44
C GLN A 291 57.23 -57.22 2.14
N ARG A 292 57.96 -56.11 2.23
CA ARG A 292 58.84 -55.66 1.14
C ARG A 292 60.00 -56.65 1.09
N GLN A 293 60.00 -57.55 0.10
CA GLN A 293 61.18 -58.33 -0.23
C GLN A 293 62.22 -57.38 -0.79
N TYR A 294 63.23 -57.06 0.01
CA TYR A 294 64.40 -56.35 -0.46
C TYR A 294 65.41 -57.36 -1.00
N ASP A 295 65.88 -57.14 -2.23
CA ASP A 295 67.02 -57.89 -2.74
C ASP A 295 68.29 -57.39 -2.03
N ILE A 296 68.78 -58.20 -1.09
CA ILE A 296 69.95 -57.88 -0.25
C ILE A 296 71.20 -57.61 -1.10
N ASN A 297 71.29 -58.17 -2.30
CA ASN A 297 72.44 -57.95 -3.17
C ASN A 297 72.46 -56.53 -3.76
N GLU A 298 71.29 -55.96 -4.06
CA GLU A 298 71.16 -54.60 -4.58
C GLU A 298 71.48 -53.55 -3.49
N LEU A 299 71.00 -53.80 -2.26
CA LEU A 299 71.35 -52.98 -1.09
C LEU A 299 72.84 -53.02 -0.78
N LYS A 300 73.48 -54.19 -0.88
CA LYS A 300 74.92 -54.34 -0.64
C LYS A 300 75.76 -53.57 -1.68
N LYS A 301 75.31 -53.54 -2.94
CA LYS A 301 75.95 -52.78 -4.02
C LYS A 301 75.84 -51.27 -3.83
N GLN A 302 74.71 -50.77 -3.32
CA GLN A 302 74.53 -49.35 -3.01
C GLN A 302 75.34 -48.89 -1.77
N LEU A 303 75.52 -49.76 -0.79
CA LEU A 303 76.28 -49.45 0.44
C LEU A 303 77.80 -49.43 0.22
N LEU A 304 78.33 -50.33 -0.61
CA LEU A 304 79.77 -50.43 -0.89
C LEU A 304 80.24 -49.50 -2.03
N GLY A 305 79.31 -48.93 -2.80
CA GLY A 305 79.64 -48.08 -3.96
C GLY A 305 79.99 -46.62 -3.63
N ARG A 306 80.14 -46.24 -2.34
CA ARG A 306 80.30 -44.84 -1.93
C ARG A 306 81.51 -44.55 -1.03
N GLY A 307 82.52 -45.39 -1.09
CA GLY A 307 83.83 -45.12 -0.50
C GLY A 307 84.86 -46.02 -1.14
N ASP A 308 85.47 -45.54 -2.22
CA ASP A 308 86.87 -45.84 -2.56
C ASP A 308 87.25 -45.13 -3.87
N ARG A 309 87.92 -43.97 -3.67
CA ARG A 309 89.17 -43.53 -4.29
C ARG A 309 89.22 -42.02 -4.50
N ASP A 310 89.68 -41.40 -3.42
CA ASP A 310 90.74 -40.39 -3.40
C ASP A 310 91.78 -40.56 -4.51
N GLU A 311 92.18 -39.43 -5.11
CA GLU A 311 93.56 -38.94 -5.31
C GLU A 311 93.57 -37.76 -6.32
#